data_AF-L2G847-F1
#
_entry.id   AF-L2G847-F1
#
_cell.length_a   1.000
_cell.length_b   1.000
_cell.length_c   1.000
_cell.angle_alpha   90.00
_cell.angle_beta   90.00
_cell.angle_gamma   90.00
#
_symmetry.space_group_name_H-M   'P 1'
#
loop_
_entity.id
_entity.type
_entity.pdbx_description
1 polymer ?
#
loop_
_entity_poly.entity_id
_entity_poly.type
_entity_poly.pdbx_seq_one_letter_code
_entity_poly.pdbx_strand_id
1 'polypeptide(L)'
;MLEVEQDGADYFNQEISAVVLSKLTEYPRVFNQSQMGPPHGRSGKFIDLVYYWKDISDPRGNLKHVAFIGDFKRNVLKPHLWQDGKIESDRNQVALSRELRGYAIEYGCPQIFCFDMNAFLFLQFRATKESKLSDANCPVDCWIFSRTEKDSAYPSESIRQVLYRFIMQGIRRSQCHGCPVSAVGDFSPKGRLFFNGEPLWQREDGKTGPKHPSGYTRSVDENNGAIAWETPDGKWLTDANGQMMYDSRPLWWSESSSEEDVEIYDAN
;
A
#
# COMPACT_ATOMS: atom_id res chain seq x y z
N MET A 1 -20.92 22.71 1.64
CA MET A 1 -21.36 22.24 0.32
C MET A 1 -20.08 22.14 -0.50
N LEU A 2 -19.72 20.97 -1.03
CA LEU A 2 -18.52 20.83 -1.88
C LEU A 2 -18.99 21.07 -3.32
N GLU A 3 -18.64 22.22 -3.89
CA GLU A 3 -19.17 22.68 -5.17
C GLU A 3 -18.20 22.41 -6.32
N VAL A 4 -16.90 22.51 -6.06
CA VAL A 4 -15.83 22.24 -7.03
C VAL A 4 -14.96 21.05 -6.62
N GLU A 5 -14.22 20.48 -7.57
CA GLU A 5 -13.32 19.33 -7.32
C GLU A 5 -12.30 19.62 -6.22
N GLN A 6 -11.80 20.86 -6.16
CA GLN A 6 -10.90 21.32 -5.11
C GLN A 6 -11.52 21.21 -3.71
N ASP A 7 -12.82 21.50 -3.55
CA ASP A 7 -13.49 21.35 -2.26
C ASP A 7 -13.50 19.88 -1.82
N GLY A 8 -13.67 18.96 -2.79
CA GLY A 8 -13.53 17.52 -2.59
C GLY A 8 -12.13 17.13 -2.12
N ALA A 9 -11.10 17.63 -2.79
CA ALA A 9 -9.71 17.37 -2.43
C ALA A 9 -9.38 17.93 -1.03
N ASP A 10 -9.82 19.14 -0.72
CA ASP A 10 -9.59 19.80 0.57
C ASP A 10 -10.29 19.05 1.70
N TYR A 11 -11.56 18.67 1.50
CA TYR A 11 -12.30 17.81 2.43
C TYR A 11 -11.56 16.50 2.69
N PHE A 12 -11.15 15.80 1.63
CA PHE A 12 -10.45 14.54 1.77
C PHE A 12 -9.15 14.70 2.55
N ASN A 13 -8.38 15.75 2.25
CA ASN A 13 -7.11 16.00 2.90
C ASN A 13 -7.28 16.32 4.40
N GLN A 14 -8.25 17.15 4.76
CA GLN A 14 -8.47 17.60 6.13
C GLN A 14 -9.15 16.51 6.98
N GLU A 15 -10.26 15.96 6.50
CA GLU A 15 -11.15 15.11 7.31
C GLU A 15 -10.75 13.63 7.29
N ILE A 16 -9.97 13.20 6.29
CA ILE A 16 -9.67 11.79 6.08
C ILE A 16 -8.16 11.57 6.09
N SER A 17 -7.43 12.16 5.15
CA SER A 17 -5.99 11.92 4.97
C SER A 17 -5.17 12.35 6.19
N ALA A 18 -5.34 13.58 6.67
CA ALA A 18 -4.58 14.09 7.82
C ALA A 18 -4.77 13.25 9.08
N VAL A 19 -6.01 12.80 9.33
CA VAL A 19 -6.34 11.93 10.47
C VAL A 19 -5.61 10.60 10.36
N VAL A 20 -5.56 9.99 9.17
CA VAL A 20 -4.83 8.72 8.96
C VAL A 20 -3.31 8.94 9.03
N LEU A 21 -2.79 9.98 8.40
CA LEU A 21 -1.35 10.29 8.38
C LEU A 21 -0.80 10.67 9.75
N SER A 22 -1.63 11.16 10.67
CA SER A 22 -1.21 11.39 12.07
C SER A 22 -0.72 10.11 12.77
N LYS A 23 -1.11 8.92 12.29
CA LYS A 23 -0.62 7.62 12.78
C LYS A 23 0.65 7.14 12.06
N LEU A 24 1.08 7.84 11.02
CA LEU A 24 2.17 7.44 10.12
C LEU A 24 3.22 8.57 10.01
N THR A 25 3.44 9.29 11.12
CA THR A 25 4.42 10.37 11.20
C THR A 25 5.84 9.85 11.42
N GLU A 26 5.97 8.68 12.08
CA GLU A 26 7.26 8.12 12.51
C GLU A 26 7.42 6.64 12.11
N TYR A 27 6.45 5.78 12.45
CA TYR A 27 6.58 4.32 12.34
C TYR A 27 5.49 3.67 11.44
N PRO A 28 5.67 3.60 10.11
CA PRO A 28 6.65 4.31 9.31
C PRO A 28 6.20 5.73 8.98
N ARG A 29 7.17 6.60 8.68
CA ARG A 29 6.89 7.93 8.14
C ARG A 29 6.39 7.87 6.71
N VAL A 30 5.15 8.29 6.50
CA VAL A 30 4.49 8.38 5.19
C VAL A 30 4.26 9.83 4.81
N PHE A 31 4.49 10.13 3.54
CA PHE A 31 4.26 11.43 2.94
C PHE A 31 3.11 11.31 1.95
N ASN A 32 2.27 12.34 1.87
CA ASN A 32 1.43 12.56 0.70
C ASN A 32 1.98 13.74 -0.11
N GLN A 33 1.87 13.67 -1.42
CA GLN A 33 2.25 14.76 -2.30
C GLN A 33 1.25 14.86 -3.44
N SER A 34 0.79 16.08 -3.70
CA SER A 34 -0.04 16.38 -4.86
C SER A 34 0.82 16.53 -6.11
N GLN A 35 0.30 16.06 -7.24
CA GLN A 35 0.95 16.18 -8.56
C GLN A 35 2.41 15.67 -8.56
N MET A 36 2.71 14.63 -7.76
CA MET A 36 3.98 13.93 -7.87
C MET A 36 3.96 13.17 -9.20
N GLY A 37 4.91 13.49 -10.09
CA GLY A 37 5.08 12.75 -11.33
C GLY A 37 5.39 11.27 -11.08
N PRO A 38 5.12 10.39 -12.06
CA PRO A 38 5.38 8.97 -11.91
C PRO A 38 6.89 8.68 -11.74
N PRO A 39 7.26 7.46 -11.31
CA PRO A 39 8.65 7.04 -11.25
C PRO A 39 9.40 7.28 -12.57
N HIS A 40 10.72 7.45 -12.50
CA HIS A 40 11.53 7.79 -13.67
C HIS A 40 11.32 6.82 -14.85
N GLY A 41 11.25 7.35 -16.07
CA GLY A 41 11.06 6.56 -17.30
C GLY A 41 9.60 6.31 -17.70
N ARG A 42 8.64 7.04 -17.13
CA ARG A 42 7.20 6.91 -17.40
C ARG A 42 6.62 8.13 -18.14
N SER A 43 5.45 7.94 -18.75
CA SER A 43 4.75 8.85 -19.70
C SER A 43 4.28 10.20 -19.14
N GLY A 44 4.59 10.54 -17.88
CA GLY A 44 4.37 11.87 -17.32
C GLY A 44 2.90 12.19 -17.04
N LYS A 45 2.02 11.19 -16.94
CA LYS A 45 0.64 11.41 -16.47
C LYS A 45 0.65 11.64 -14.96
N PHE A 46 0.14 12.79 -14.56
CA PHE A 46 0.05 13.17 -13.15
C PHE A 46 -1.27 12.68 -12.56
N ILE A 47 -1.18 12.14 -11.36
CA ILE A 47 -2.32 11.85 -10.51
C ILE A 47 -2.38 12.89 -9.38
N ASP A 48 -3.57 13.15 -8.86
CA ASP A 48 -3.79 14.24 -7.91
C ASP A 48 -3.10 14.03 -6.58
N LEU A 49 -3.02 12.77 -6.12
CA LEU A 49 -2.45 12.45 -4.82
C LEU A 49 -1.61 11.17 -4.84
N VAL A 50 -0.41 11.24 -4.28
CA VAL A 50 0.48 10.09 -4.12
C VAL A 50 0.91 9.99 -2.66
N TYR A 51 0.67 8.83 -2.07
CA TYR A 51 1.25 8.42 -0.79
C TYR A 51 2.51 7.62 -1.04
N TYR A 52 3.61 8.00 -0.39
CA TYR A 52 4.89 7.33 -0.50
C TYR A 52 5.65 7.34 0.82
N TRP A 53 6.62 6.44 0.94
CA TRP A 53 7.60 6.44 2.02
C TRP A 53 9.01 6.46 1.43
N LYS A 54 9.99 6.88 2.23
CA LYS A 54 11.40 6.97 1.83
C LYS A 54 12.14 5.75 2.34
N ASP A 55 12.95 5.14 1.49
CA ASP A 55 13.78 4.01 1.89
C ASP A 55 14.86 4.49 2.88
N ILE A 56 14.89 3.90 4.08
CA ILE A 56 15.85 4.30 5.12
C ILE A 56 17.29 3.95 4.75
N SER A 57 17.49 3.01 3.82
CA SER A 57 18.82 2.67 3.29
C SER A 57 19.38 3.73 2.33
N ASP A 58 18.58 4.70 1.89
CA ASP A 58 19.05 5.85 1.11
C ASP A 58 19.11 7.12 1.98
N PRO A 59 20.28 7.46 2.54
CA PRO A 59 20.42 8.62 3.42
C PRO A 59 20.13 9.96 2.71
N ARG A 60 20.15 9.99 1.37
CA ARG A 60 19.80 11.19 0.59
C ARG A 60 18.28 11.35 0.42
N GLY A 61 17.50 10.33 0.75
CA GLY A 61 16.04 10.35 0.66
C GLY A 61 15.48 10.49 -0.76
N ASN A 62 16.26 10.08 -1.76
CA ASN A 62 15.88 10.11 -3.17
C ASN A 62 15.05 8.87 -3.56
N LEU A 63 15.33 7.73 -2.93
CA LEU A 63 14.59 6.50 -3.14
C LEU A 63 13.23 6.57 -2.43
N LYS A 64 12.19 6.75 -3.23
CA LYS A 64 10.79 6.83 -2.80
C LYS A 64 10.04 5.60 -3.27
N HIS A 65 9.24 5.04 -2.38
CA HIS A 65 8.37 3.92 -2.66
C HIS A 65 6.92 4.38 -2.63
N VAL A 66 6.25 4.35 -3.78
CA VAL A 66 4.82 4.64 -3.87
C VAL A 66 4.07 3.55 -3.12
N ALA A 67 3.16 3.94 -2.22
CA ALA A 67 2.31 3.02 -1.46
C ALA A 67 0.87 3.05 -1.99
N PHE A 68 0.34 4.24 -2.25
CA PHE A 68 -1.05 4.41 -2.64
C PHE A 68 -1.23 5.66 -3.51
N ILE A 69 -2.14 5.63 -4.47
CA ILE A 69 -2.38 6.76 -5.38
C ILE A 69 -3.87 7.10 -5.43
N GLY A 70 -4.19 8.36 -5.71
CA GLY A 70 -5.53 8.90 -5.65
C GLY A 70 -5.83 9.92 -6.73
N ASP A 71 -7.04 9.86 -7.25
CA ASP A 71 -7.58 10.76 -8.27
C ASP A 71 -8.89 11.38 -7.76
N PHE A 72 -9.05 12.70 -7.92
CA PHE A 72 -10.28 13.40 -7.58
C PHE A 72 -11.10 13.63 -8.84
N LYS A 73 -12.42 13.49 -8.71
CA LYS A 73 -13.37 13.72 -9.80
C LYS A 73 -14.59 14.47 -9.25
N ARG A 74 -15.51 14.82 -10.13
CA ARG A 74 -16.75 15.52 -9.77
C ARG A 74 -17.99 14.74 -10.19
N ASN A 75 -18.66 14.11 -9.21
CA ASN A 75 -19.95 13.43 -9.39
C ASN A 75 -19.97 12.41 -10.55
N VAL A 76 -18.87 11.68 -10.74
CA VAL A 76 -18.70 10.74 -11.86
C VAL A 76 -19.02 9.29 -11.47
N LEU A 77 -18.94 8.94 -10.19
CA LEU A 77 -19.12 7.57 -9.72
C LEU A 77 -20.61 7.24 -9.66
N LYS A 78 -20.94 6.03 -10.09
CA LYS A 78 -22.26 5.43 -9.93
C LYS A 78 -22.16 4.24 -8.96
N PRO A 79 -22.28 4.46 -7.64
CA PRO A 79 -21.98 3.44 -6.62
C PRO A 79 -22.64 2.09 -6.85
N HIS A 80 -23.92 2.09 -7.22
CA HIS A 80 -24.69 0.87 -7.49
C HIS A 80 -24.08 0.01 -8.61
N LEU A 81 -23.50 0.60 -9.66
CA LEU A 81 -22.89 -0.16 -10.75
C LEU A 81 -21.60 -0.86 -10.33
N TRP A 82 -20.79 -0.23 -9.48
CA TRP A 82 -19.56 -0.82 -8.94
C TRP A 82 -19.87 -1.92 -7.94
N GLN A 83 -20.84 -1.68 -7.05
CA GLN A 83 -21.25 -2.64 -6.04
C GLN A 83 -21.87 -3.90 -6.66
N ASP A 84 -22.67 -3.74 -7.72
CA ASP A 84 -23.30 -4.85 -8.44
C ASP A 84 -22.35 -5.58 -9.41
N GLY A 85 -21.14 -5.05 -9.64
CA GLY A 85 -20.23 -5.56 -10.67
C GLY A 85 -20.74 -5.35 -12.10
N LYS A 86 -21.55 -4.31 -12.34
CA LYS A 86 -22.21 -4.02 -13.64
C LYS A 86 -21.66 -2.77 -14.33
N ILE A 87 -20.43 -2.36 -14.05
CA ILE A 87 -19.85 -1.15 -14.65
C ILE A 87 -19.83 -1.20 -16.19
N GLU A 88 -19.81 -2.39 -16.78
CA GLU A 88 -19.84 -2.59 -18.24
C GLU A 88 -21.12 -2.06 -18.91
N SER A 89 -22.22 -1.93 -18.16
CA SER A 89 -23.46 -1.35 -18.69
C SER A 89 -23.40 0.16 -18.87
N ASP A 90 -22.33 0.83 -18.42
CA ASP A 90 -22.17 2.28 -18.51
C ASP A 90 -20.81 2.68 -19.09
N ARG A 91 -20.82 3.35 -20.24
CA ARG A 91 -19.59 3.73 -20.96
C ARG A 91 -18.68 4.65 -20.14
N ASN A 92 -19.22 5.49 -19.27
CA ASN A 92 -18.42 6.42 -18.47
C ASN A 92 -17.73 5.68 -17.31
N GLN A 93 -18.41 4.72 -16.68
CA GLN A 93 -17.77 3.88 -15.65
C GLN A 93 -16.68 2.98 -16.26
N VAL A 94 -16.88 2.47 -17.48
CA VAL A 94 -15.83 1.74 -18.23
C VAL A 94 -14.65 2.66 -18.56
N ALA A 95 -14.90 3.90 -18.99
CA ALA A 95 -13.83 4.85 -19.26
C ALA A 95 -13.03 5.18 -17.99
N LEU A 96 -13.72 5.43 -16.87
CA LEU A 96 -13.11 5.69 -15.57
C LEU A 96 -12.28 4.50 -15.08
N SER A 97 -12.78 3.27 -15.19
CA SER A 97 -12.03 2.09 -14.74
C SER A 97 -10.74 1.88 -15.54
N ARG A 98 -10.76 2.19 -16.85
CA ARG A 98 -9.58 2.17 -17.73
C ARG A 98 -8.58 3.27 -17.38
N GLU A 99 -9.08 4.47 -17.06
CA GLU A 99 -8.25 5.59 -16.62
C GLU A 99 -7.51 5.26 -15.32
N LEU A 100 -8.24 4.80 -14.30
CA LEU A 100 -7.67 4.41 -12.99
C LEU A 100 -6.64 3.28 -13.13
N ARG A 101 -6.91 2.28 -13.98
CA ARG A 101 -5.92 1.25 -14.31
C ARG A 101 -4.69 1.84 -15.00
N GLY A 102 -4.89 2.82 -15.89
CA GLY A 102 -3.81 3.55 -16.55
C GLY A 102 -2.87 4.21 -15.53
N TYR A 103 -3.42 4.88 -14.50
CA TYR A 103 -2.61 5.44 -13.41
C TYR A 103 -1.91 4.35 -12.59
N ALA A 104 -2.59 3.25 -12.26
CA ALA A 104 -1.97 2.15 -11.53
C ALA A 104 -0.75 1.57 -12.27
N ILE A 105 -0.84 1.41 -13.59
CA ILE A 105 0.28 1.00 -14.45
C ILE A 105 1.39 2.05 -14.41
N GLU A 106 1.03 3.32 -14.62
CA GLU A 106 1.97 4.42 -14.74
C GLU A 106 2.83 4.60 -13.48
N TYR A 107 2.21 4.49 -12.31
CA TYR A 107 2.87 4.62 -11.02
C TYR A 107 3.42 3.31 -10.46
N GLY A 108 3.23 2.18 -11.15
CA GLY A 108 3.58 0.85 -10.63
C GLY A 108 2.87 0.54 -9.30
N CYS A 109 1.66 1.08 -9.10
CA CYS A 109 0.94 1.02 -7.83
C CYS A 109 -0.44 0.36 -8.01
N PRO A 110 -0.59 -0.93 -7.65
CA PRO A 110 -1.87 -1.65 -7.74
C PRO A 110 -2.96 -1.17 -6.80
N GLN A 111 -2.65 -0.34 -5.79
CA GLN A 111 -3.64 0.28 -4.92
C GLN A 111 -3.96 1.69 -5.42
N ILE A 112 -5.21 1.97 -5.77
CA ILE A 112 -5.69 3.29 -6.20
C ILE A 112 -7.05 3.61 -5.58
N PHE A 113 -7.33 4.89 -5.33
CA PHE A 113 -8.69 5.37 -5.12
C PHE A 113 -9.12 6.43 -6.12
N CYS A 114 -10.44 6.57 -6.24
CA CYS A 114 -11.11 7.72 -6.85
C CYS A 114 -12.10 8.28 -5.82
N PHE A 115 -12.06 9.59 -5.60
CA PHE A 115 -13.07 10.29 -4.79
C PHE A 115 -13.80 11.31 -5.66
N ASP A 116 -15.12 11.20 -5.78
CA ASP A 116 -15.91 12.06 -6.66
C ASP A 116 -16.75 13.12 -5.94
N MET A 117 -16.37 13.44 -4.70
CA MET A 117 -17.14 14.18 -3.69
C MET A 117 -18.30 13.42 -3.06
N ASN A 118 -18.97 12.48 -3.72
CA ASN A 118 -20.12 11.77 -3.16
C ASN A 118 -19.83 10.34 -2.74
N ALA A 119 -18.82 9.72 -3.35
CA ALA A 119 -18.45 8.35 -3.09
C ALA A 119 -16.93 8.16 -3.22
N PHE A 120 -16.45 7.19 -2.47
CA PHE A 120 -15.08 6.68 -2.52
C PHE A 120 -15.09 5.35 -3.23
N LEU A 121 -14.27 5.22 -4.27
CA LEU A 121 -13.97 3.96 -4.93
C LEU A 121 -12.52 3.59 -4.61
N PHE A 122 -12.30 2.41 -4.06
CA PHE A 122 -10.98 1.83 -3.82
C PHE A 122 -10.80 0.59 -4.69
N LEU A 123 -9.70 0.52 -5.44
CA LEU A 123 -9.37 -0.61 -6.29
C LEU A 123 -8.00 -1.16 -5.90
N GLN A 124 -7.92 -2.49 -5.82
CA GLN A 124 -6.66 -3.21 -5.68
C GLN A 124 -6.51 -4.20 -6.83
N PHE A 125 -5.60 -3.90 -7.75
CA PHE A 125 -5.26 -4.80 -8.85
C PHE A 125 -4.41 -5.96 -8.32
N ARG A 126 -4.92 -7.20 -8.36
CA ARG A 126 -4.23 -8.40 -7.85
C ARG A 126 -3.19 -8.94 -8.85
N ALA A 127 -2.41 -8.06 -9.44
CA ALA A 127 -1.39 -8.43 -10.40
C ALA A 127 -0.26 -9.21 -9.71
N THR A 128 0.12 -10.35 -10.29
CA THR A 128 1.20 -11.18 -9.73
C THR A 128 2.59 -10.62 -10.06
N LYS A 129 2.70 -9.86 -11.15
CA LYS A 129 3.89 -9.11 -11.58
C LYS A 129 3.46 -7.72 -12.03
N GLU A 130 4.37 -6.76 -12.03
CA GLU A 130 4.07 -5.41 -12.52
C GLU A 130 3.53 -5.41 -13.95
N SER A 131 4.14 -6.19 -14.85
CA SER A 131 3.68 -6.35 -16.23
C SER A 131 2.28 -6.94 -16.38
N LYS A 132 1.71 -7.49 -15.30
CA LYS A 132 0.35 -8.03 -15.27
C LYS A 132 -0.72 -7.01 -14.84
N LEU A 133 -0.36 -5.78 -14.48
CA LEU A 133 -1.36 -4.72 -14.23
C LEU A 133 -2.17 -4.37 -15.48
N SER A 134 -1.54 -4.42 -16.65
CA SER A 134 -2.20 -4.15 -17.93
C SER A 134 -3.02 -5.32 -18.46
N ASP A 135 -2.94 -6.50 -17.82
CA ASP A 135 -3.67 -7.70 -18.25
C ASP A 135 -5.18 -7.50 -18.03
N ALA A 136 -5.96 -7.58 -19.09
CA ALA A 136 -7.42 -7.41 -19.02
C ALA A 136 -8.07 -8.37 -18.01
N ASN A 137 -7.48 -9.55 -17.82
CA ASN A 137 -7.96 -10.57 -16.88
C ASN A 137 -7.35 -10.45 -15.46
N CYS A 138 -6.58 -9.40 -15.17
CA CYS A 138 -6.09 -9.14 -13.82
C CYS A 138 -7.29 -8.98 -12.87
N PRO A 139 -7.43 -9.83 -11.83
CA PRO A 139 -8.49 -9.67 -10.84
C PRO A 139 -8.34 -8.33 -10.12
N VAL A 140 -9.47 -7.72 -9.79
CA VAL A 140 -9.52 -6.42 -9.08
C VAL A 140 -10.44 -6.57 -7.90
N ASP A 141 -9.91 -6.36 -6.69
CA ASP A 141 -10.75 -6.20 -5.52
C ASP A 141 -11.29 -4.75 -5.53
N CYS A 142 -12.59 -4.58 -5.30
CA CYS A 142 -13.29 -3.31 -5.43
C CYS A 142 -14.13 -3.02 -4.18
N TRP A 143 -13.96 -1.83 -3.61
CA TRP A 143 -14.78 -1.33 -2.51
C TRP A 143 -15.32 0.04 -2.87
N ILE A 144 -16.62 0.25 -2.66
CA ILE A 144 -17.27 1.54 -2.87
C ILE A 144 -18.03 1.96 -1.61
N PHE A 145 -17.83 3.21 -1.19
CA PHE A 145 -18.46 3.79 -0.02
C PHE A 145 -19.10 5.13 -0.39
N SER A 146 -20.38 5.30 -0.10
CA SER A 146 -21.01 6.62 -0.16
C SER A 146 -20.45 7.50 0.96
N ARG A 147 -20.31 8.80 0.70
CA ARG A 147 -19.98 9.80 1.71
C ARG A 147 -21.20 10.00 2.61
N THR A 148 -21.17 9.43 3.82
CA THR A 148 -22.26 9.57 4.80
C THR A 148 -21.88 10.58 5.87
N GLU A 149 -22.26 11.85 5.67
CA GLU A 149 -21.96 12.92 6.62
C GLU A 149 -23.10 13.24 7.59
N LYS A 150 -24.36 12.97 7.19
CA LYS A 150 -25.50 13.61 7.87
C LYS A 150 -26.16 12.77 8.96
N ASP A 151 -26.09 11.45 8.87
CA ASP A 151 -26.87 10.55 9.71
C ASP A 151 -26.05 9.41 10.37
N SER A 152 -24.71 9.49 10.32
CA SER A 152 -23.83 8.50 10.94
C SER A 152 -23.29 9.02 12.27
N ALA A 153 -23.31 8.17 13.31
CA ALA A 153 -22.61 8.44 14.57
C ALA A 153 -21.08 8.54 14.39
N TYR A 154 -20.56 7.95 13.31
CA TYR A 154 -19.13 7.95 12.96
C TYR A 154 -18.97 8.27 11.46
N PRO A 155 -19.14 9.54 11.05
CA PRO A 155 -18.96 9.91 9.66
C PRO A 155 -17.52 9.61 9.23
N SER A 156 -17.37 8.91 8.10
CA SER A 156 -16.08 8.61 7.46
C SER A 156 -15.13 7.65 8.18
N GLU A 157 -15.50 7.02 9.30
CA GLU A 157 -14.60 6.07 10.00
C GLU A 157 -14.21 4.88 9.12
N SER A 158 -15.16 4.27 8.43
CA SER A 158 -14.88 3.17 7.50
C SER A 158 -13.92 3.59 6.38
N ILE A 159 -14.03 4.83 5.89
CA ILE A 159 -13.16 5.35 4.83
C ILE A 159 -11.73 5.55 5.37
N ARG A 160 -11.58 6.11 6.57
CA ARG A 160 -10.27 6.25 7.25
C ARG A 160 -9.61 4.89 7.48
N GLN A 161 -10.38 3.89 7.91
CA GLN A 161 -9.87 2.52 8.10
C GLN A 161 -9.43 1.88 6.78
N VAL A 162 -10.19 2.05 5.69
CA VAL A 162 -9.83 1.53 4.37
C VAL A 162 -8.58 2.23 3.84
N LEU A 163 -8.50 3.57 3.94
CA LEU A 163 -7.32 4.34 3.56
C LEU A 163 -6.07 3.84 4.28
N TYR A 164 -6.13 3.69 5.61
CA TYR A 164 -5.03 3.13 6.40
C TYR A 164 -4.60 1.74 5.90
N ARG A 165 -5.55 0.82 5.68
CA ARG A 165 -5.26 -0.54 5.21
C ARG A 165 -4.59 -0.54 3.84
N PHE A 166 -5.05 0.30 2.92
CA PHE A 166 -4.48 0.41 1.58
C PHE A 166 -3.07 0.99 1.59
N ILE A 167 -2.83 2.04 2.38
CA ILE A 167 -1.47 2.58 2.58
C ILE A 167 -0.55 1.49 3.15
N MET A 168 -0.96 0.81 4.23
CA MET A 168 -0.14 -0.25 4.84
C MET A 168 0.12 -1.42 3.89
N GLN A 169 -0.85 -1.80 3.07
CA GLN A 169 -0.65 -2.84 2.08
C GLN A 169 0.33 -2.40 0.97
N GLY A 170 0.25 -1.15 0.54
CA GLY A 170 1.20 -0.55 -0.40
C GLY A 170 2.64 -0.49 0.14
N ILE A 171 2.79 -0.17 1.43
CA ILE A 171 4.06 -0.23 2.14
C ILE A 171 4.58 -1.67 2.19
N ARG A 172 3.75 -2.63 2.63
CA ARG A 172 4.11 -4.06 2.68
C ARG A 172 4.53 -4.63 1.33
N ARG A 173 3.88 -4.20 0.25
CA ARG A 173 4.32 -4.52 -1.11
C ARG A 173 5.73 -4.00 -1.37
N SER A 174 5.93 -2.70 -1.15
CA SER A 174 7.15 -2.00 -1.57
C SER A 174 8.35 -2.25 -0.66
N GLN A 175 8.16 -2.51 0.63
CA GLN A 175 9.25 -2.90 1.56
C GLN A 175 9.88 -4.24 1.20
N CYS A 176 9.12 -5.11 0.53
CA CYS A 176 9.60 -6.39 0.01
C CYS A 176 10.19 -6.26 -1.40
N HIS A 177 10.10 -5.09 -2.04
CA HIS A 177 10.58 -4.88 -3.40
C HIS A 177 12.11 -4.94 -3.44
N GLY A 178 12.65 -5.73 -4.35
CA GLY A 178 14.11 -5.95 -4.47
C GLY A 178 14.74 -6.70 -3.28
N CYS A 179 13.95 -7.20 -2.33
CA CYS A 179 14.44 -8.09 -1.28
C CYS A 179 14.44 -9.53 -1.79
N PRO A 180 15.61 -10.22 -1.84
CA PRO A 180 15.65 -11.65 -2.12
C PRO A 180 14.69 -12.37 -1.17
N VAL A 181 13.95 -13.34 -1.70
CA VAL A 181 13.10 -14.17 -0.84
C VAL A 181 13.98 -15.31 -0.33
N SER A 182 14.31 -15.27 0.97
CA SER A 182 15.14 -16.30 1.60
C SER A 182 14.47 -17.67 1.52
N ALA A 183 15.27 -18.72 1.37
CA ALA A 183 14.79 -20.08 1.61
C ALA A 183 14.38 -20.21 3.09
N VAL A 184 13.28 -20.91 3.34
CA VAL A 184 12.74 -21.11 4.69
C VAL A 184 12.48 -22.61 4.87
N GLY A 185 13.15 -23.21 5.84
CA GLY A 185 13.28 -24.66 5.93
C GLY A 185 13.86 -25.23 4.63
N ASP A 186 13.25 -26.29 4.11
CA ASP A 186 13.68 -26.94 2.86
C ASP A 186 13.09 -26.33 1.59
N PHE A 187 12.36 -25.22 1.72
CA PHE A 187 11.59 -24.66 0.62
C PHE A 187 12.25 -23.40 0.08
N SER A 188 12.32 -23.33 -1.24
CA SER A 188 12.73 -22.12 -1.97
C SER A 188 11.52 -21.46 -2.62
N PRO A 189 11.30 -20.16 -2.38
CA PRO A 189 10.22 -19.39 -2.99
C PRO A 189 10.47 -19.16 -4.49
N LYS A 190 9.39 -19.08 -5.27
CA LYS A 190 9.42 -18.81 -6.73
C LYS A 190 9.41 -17.32 -7.08
N GLY A 191 9.15 -16.45 -6.10
CA GLY A 191 9.03 -15.01 -6.28
C GLY A 191 8.06 -14.41 -5.28
N ARG A 192 7.51 -13.23 -5.60
CA ARG A 192 6.53 -12.52 -4.78
C ARG A 192 5.33 -12.08 -5.61
N LEU A 193 4.18 -11.98 -4.96
CA LEU A 193 3.01 -11.30 -5.51
C LEU A 193 3.28 -9.81 -5.57
N PHE A 194 3.17 -9.23 -6.76
CA PHE A 194 3.42 -7.81 -6.95
C PHE A 194 2.44 -6.91 -6.18
N PHE A 195 1.20 -7.32 -5.92
CA PHE A 195 0.23 -6.41 -5.30
C PHE A 195 0.36 -6.26 -3.77
N ASN A 196 0.93 -7.25 -3.07
CA ASN A 196 1.01 -7.25 -1.60
C ASN A 196 2.37 -7.71 -1.03
N GLY A 197 3.33 -8.11 -1.88
CA GLY A 197 4.67 -8.52 -1.47
C GLY A 197 4.77 -9.92 -0.85
N GLU A 198 3.70 -10.71 -0.86
CA GLU A 198 3.74 -12.07 -0.29
C GLU A 198 4.58 -13.03 -1.15
N PRO A 199 5.43 -13.86 -0.54
CA PRO A 199 6.21 -14.86 -1.24
C PRO A 199 5.32 -15.94 -1.83
N LEU A 200 5.70 -16.44 -3.00
CA LEU A 200 5.03 -17.52 -3.71
C LEU A 200 5.82 -18.82 -3.54
N TRP A 201 5.17 -19.82 -2.98
CA TRP A 201 5.74 -21.13 -2.69
C TRP A 201 5.18 -22.18 -3.62
N GLN A 202 6.03 -23.09 -4.07
CA GLN A 202 5.59 -24.30 -4.74
C GLN A 202 5.19 -25.32 -3.68
N ARG A 203 3.95 -25.79 -3.76
CA ARG A 203 3.39 -26.83 -2.89
C ARG A 203 3.67 -28.22 -3.48
N GLU A 204 3.50 -29.25 -2.67
CA GLU A 204 3.68 -30.65 -3.06
C GLU A 204 2.79 -31.08 -4.24
N ASP A 205 1.59 -30.48 -4.35
CA ASP A 205 0.66 -30.72 -5.47
C ASP A 205 1.08 -30.01 -6.79
N GLY A 206 2.28 -29.42 -6.81
CA GLY A 206 2.83 -28.68 -7.94
C GLY A 206 2.26 -27.27 -8.10
N LYS A 207 1.27 -26.85 -7.30
CA LYS A 207 0.68 -25.52 -7.40
C LYS A 207 1.52 -24.48 -6.68
N THR A 208 1.50 -23.27 -7.20
CA THR A 208 2.18 -22.11 -6.59
C THR A 208 1.17 -21.25 -5.84
N GLY A 209 1.46 -20.89 -4.60
CA GLY A 209 0.58 -20.03 -3.79
C GLY A 209 1.28 -19.34 -2.62
N PRO A 210 0.61 -18.40 -1.94
CA PRO A 210 1.23 -17.60 -0.89
C PRO A 210 1.47 -18.34 0.44
N LYS A 211 0.79 -19.47 0.66
CA LYS A 211 0.92 -20.26 1.89
C LYS A 211 2.19 -21.10 1.87
N HIS A 212 3.03 -20.95 2.90
CA HIS A 212 4.24 -21.74 3.06
C HIS A 212 3.90 -23.24 3.26
N PRO A 213 4.60 -24.19 2.60
CA PRO A 213 4.30 -25.63 2.69
C PRO A 213 4.37 -26.20 4.11
N SER A 214 5.42 -25.88 4.87
CA SER A 214 5.58 -26.33 6.25
C SER A 214 4.90 -25.48 7.32
N GLY A 215 4.01 -24.55 6.94
CA GLY A 215 3.23 -23.77 7.91
C GLY A 215 3.93 -22.57 8.56
N TYR A 216 5.15 -22.22 8.13
CA TYR A 216 5.79 -20.97 8.57
C TYR A 216 4.93 -19.75 8.21
N THR A 217 4.86 -18.80 9.13
CA THR A 217 4.11 -17.55 8.99
C THR A 217 5.06 -16.35 8.97
N ARG A 218 4.51 -15.18 8.68
CA ARG A 218 5.26 -13.92 8.69
C ARG A 218 4.57 -12.96 9.63
N SER A 219 5.38 -12.28 10.43
CA SER A 219 4.93 -11.26 11.36
C SER A 219 5.85 -10.06 11.31
N VAL A 220 5.41 -8.94 11.88
CA VAL A 220 6.17 -7.69 11.90
C VAL A 220 7.06 -7.70 13.14
N ASP A 221 8.35 -7.45 12.96
CA ASP A 221 9.23 -7.09 14.07
C ASP A 221 8.93 -5.63 14.47
N GLU A 222 8.37 -5.45 15.65
CA GLU A 222 7.96 -4.14 16.17
C GLU A 222 9.14 -3.17 16.34
N ASN A 223 10.38 -3.69 16.46
CA ASN A 223 11.56 -2.86 16.69
C ASN A 223 11.98 -2.03 15.47
N ASN A 224 11.72 -2.51 14.26
CA ASN A 224 12.18 -1.87 13.01
C ASN A 224 11.15 -1.90 11.88
N GLY A 225 10.00 -2.57 12.08
CA GLY A 225 8.92 -2.67 11.10
C GLY A 225 9.17 -3.65 9.96
N ALA A 226 10.29 -4.38 9.98
CA ALA A 226 10.57 -5.43 9.02
C ALA A 226 9.63 -6.62 9.22
N ILE A 227 9.39 -7.36 8.16
CA ILE A 227 8.69 -8.63 8.22
C ILE A 227 9.73 -9.72 8.49
N ALA A 228 9.49 -10.56 9.48
CA ALA A 228 10.30 -11.73 9.80
C ALA A 228 9.46 -13.01 9.79
N TRP A 229 10.15 -14.14 9.63
CA TRP A 229 9.52 -15.45 9.63
C TRP A 229 9.28 -15.97 11.05
N GLU A 230 8.16 -16.64 11.22
CA GLU A 230 7.80 -17.39 12.41
C GLU A 230 7.65 -18.87 12.07
N THR A 231 8.11 -19.68 12.99
CA THR A 231 7.89 -21.12 13.05
C THR A 231 6.40 -21.44 13.25
N PRO A 232 5.94 -22.67 12.92
CA PRO A 232 4.55 -23.07 13.13
C PRO A 232 4.05 -22.98 14.58
N ASP A 233 4.95 -22.99 15.58
CA ASP A 233 4.64 -22.79 16.99
C ASP A 233 4.63 -21.29 17.42
N GLY A 234 4.76 -20.37 16.46
CA GLY A 234 4.65 -18.93 16.69
C GLY A 234 5.92 -18.28 17.27
N LYS A 235 7.06 -18.97 17.21
CA LYS A 235 8.35 -18.38 17.61
C LYS A 235 9.06 -17.79 16.40
N TRP A 236 9.84 -16.73 16.60
CA TRP A 236 10.71 -16.17 15.58
C TRP A 236 11.67 -17.24 15.03
N LEU A 237 11.73 -17.34 13.70
CA LEU A 237 12.70 -18.16 13.02
C LEU A 237 14.04 -17.43 13.00
N THR A 238 15.08 -18.08 13.51
CA THR A 238 16.44 -17.55 13.55
C THR A 238 17.39 -18.34 12.65
N ASP A 239 18.40 -17.66 12.14
CA ASP A 239 19.52 -18.29 11.44
C ASP A 239 20.49 -19.00 12.40
N ALA A 240 21.58 -19.54 11.87
CA ALA A 240 22.60 -20.25 12.65
C ALA A 240 23.33 -19.35 13.69
N ASN A 241 23.26 -18.03 13.53
CA ASN A 241 23.86 -17.04 14.44
C ASN A 241 22.85 -16.52 15.47
N GLY A 242 21.61 -17.02 15.46
CA GLY A 242 20.54 -16.54 16.33
C GLY A 242 19.88 -15.24 15.86
N GLN A 243 20.16 -14.76 14.63
CA GLN A 243 19.51 -13.57 14.07
C GLN A 243 18.17 -13.92 13.45
N MET A 244 17.17 -13.05 13.62
CA MET A 244 15.86 -13.23 12.99
C MET A 244 15.96 -13.30 11.47
N MET A 245 15.26 -14.26 10.88
CA MET A 245 15.18 -14.41 9.43
C MET A 245 14.18 -13.41 8.85
N TYR A 246 14.67 -12.26 8.41
CA TYR A 246 13.85 -11.23 7.77
C TYR A 246 13.46 -11.57 6.32
N ASP A 247 12.24 -11.20 5.96
CA ASP A 247 11.64 -11.28 4.62
C ASP A 247 11.59 -9.91 3.91
N SER A 248 11.79 -8.81 4.64
CA SER A 248 11.74 -7.46 4.10
C SER A 248 12.81 -6.54 4.67
N ARG A 249 12.96 -5.37 4.07
CA ARG A 249 13.72 -4.26 4.66
C ARG A 249 13.04 -3.75 5.94
N PRO A 250 13.82 -3.18 6.87
CA PRO A 250 13.29 -2.34 7.94
C PRO A 250 12.63 -1.08 7.38
N LEU A 251 11.62 -0.61 8.08
CA LEU A 251 10.86 0.60 7.76
C LEU A 251 11.30 1.81 8.60
N TRP A 252 11.87 1.58 9.77
CA TRP A 252 12.45 2.59 10.66
C TRP A 252 13.73 2.04 11.31
N TRP A 253 14.54 2.94 11.84
CA TRP A 253 15.73 2.58 12.58
C TRP A 253 15.34 1.94 13.92
N SER A 254 16.03 0.88 14.30
CA SER A 254 15.98 0.39 15.68
C SER A 254 17.00 1.15 16.50
N GLU A 255 16.63 1.65 17.68
CA GLU A 255 17.55 2.25 18.67
C GLU A 255 18.45 1.21 19.35
N SER A 256 18.94 0.21 18.61
CA SER A 256 19.85 -0.80 19.14
C SER A 256 21.20 -0.76 18.41
N SER A 257 21.99 0.28 18.74
CA SER A 257 23.47 0.29 18.84
C SER A 257 24.10 1.65 18.52
N SER A 258 23.97 2.60 19.45
CA SER A 258 25.09 3.47 19.84
C SER A 258 24.71 4.15 21.15
N GLU A 259 25.14 3.56 22.27
CA GLU A 259 25.55 4.37 23.42
C GLU A 259 26.71 5.25 22.93
N GLU A 260 26.39 6.39 22.35
CA GLU A 260 27.24 7.57 22.46
C GLU A 260 26.38 8.62 23.14
N ASP A 261 26.72 8.86 24.41
CA ASP A 261 26.13 9.86 25.28
C ASP A 261 25.89 11.15 24.51
N VAL A 262 24.61 11.47 24.27
CA VAL A 262 24.24 12.82 23.84
C VAL A 262 24.46 13.70 25.07
N GLU A 263 25.60 14.41 25.10
CA GLU A 263 25.82 15.51 26.04
C GLU A 263 24.65 16.50 25.91
N ILE A 264 23.75 16.45 26.88
CA ILE A 264 22.74 17.48 27.08
C ILE A 264 23.51 18.70 27.57
N TYR A 265 23.69 19.69 26.68
CA TYR A 265 24.16 21.00 27.11
C TYR A 265 23.06 21.65 27.94
N ASP A 266 23.29 21.75 29.25
CA ASP A 266 22.50 22.62 30.11
C ASP A 266 22.66 24.07 29.63
N ALA A 267 21.52 24.70 29.35
CA ALA A 267 21.48 26.11 29.01
C ALA A 267 21.69 26.95 30.29
N ASN A 268 22.78 27.71 30.34
CA ASN A 268 22.94 28.83 31.26
C ASN A 268 22.02 29.99 30.87
#